data_AF-A0A329XN20-F1
#
_entry.id   AF-A0A329XN20-F1
#
_cell.length_a   1.000
_cell.length_b   1.000
_cell.length_c   1.000
_cell.angle_alpha   90.00
_cell.angle_beta   90.00
_cell.angle_gamma   90.00
#
_symmetry.space_group_name_H-M   'P 1'
#
loop_
_entity.id
_entity.type
_entity.pdbx_description
1 polymer ?
#
loop_
_entity_poly.entity_id
_entity_poly.type
_entity_poly.pdbx_seq_one_letter_code
_entity_poly.pdbx_strand_id
1 'polypeptide(L)'
;MSAPAISPSSPTTAASPTWPRMTPSASAATPTQVHAPRRPYPTPAPTARPRHAVAPTSARPSRAARYRTIGLTLLGVAAGLLAVVIAVVWSADARPSSRLLVPLLTGLVLLAVWHRERVTRRARPAADTQREELGALVRTHGAGTLGWMATWPGNQAWITADGATGFAYRAGGGVALTLGDPATAPDKVGAAVDAFAAFAADSGLIPALYSVHAPVMEAARSRGWTVLQVAEEAVLDLDGLEFRGKAFQDVRTALNHARREGITAQWTSWPTAPAGLRDQIRAISQEWAADKPLPEMGFTLGGLPELDDADTRLLLAVDAEGTVHAVTSWLPVYRDGEVVGLTLDVMRRRRGGWRPAIEYLIARAVQDAQAEGLELLSLSGAPLARSADAACPGVTAARLDPVLDRLARLLEPAYGFASLHAFKQKFQPRAVPMYLAVPEAIDLPAVGLAIAHAYVPGLTPAQAARFARVLVHHD
;
A
#
# COMPACT_ATOMS: atom_id res chain seq x y z
N MET A 1 65.83 4.33 36.62
CA MET A 1 64.51 4.89 36.98
C MET A 1 63.54 4.47 35.89
N SER A 2 62.78 3.43 36.18
CA SER A 2 61.84 2.78 35.27
C SER A 2 60.42 3.14 35.72
N ALA A 3 59.56 3.50 34.77
CA ALA A 3 58.12 3.66 34.98
C ALA A 3 57.36 2.90 33.87
N PRO A 4 56.15 2.38 34.14
CA PRO A 4 55.72 1.08 33.62
C PRO A 4 54.79 1.15 32.41
N ALA A 5 54.72 0.02 31.71
CA ALA A 5 53.83 -0.27 30.58
C ALA A 5 52.37 -0.48 31.03
N ILE A 6 51.43 0.08 30.27
CA ILE A 6 49.98 -0.15 30.39
C ILE A 6 49.55 -1.01 29.19
N SER A 7 48.98 -2.18 29.46
CA SER A 7 48.38 -3.07 28.45
C SER A 7 47.05 -2.51 27.93
N PRO A 8 46.71 -2.70 26.64
CA PRO A 8 45.40 -2.33 26.12
C PRO A 8 44.36 -3.40 26.47
N SER A 9 43.27 -2.95 27.09
CA SER A 9 42.06 -3.72 27.35
C SER A 9 41.27 -3.98 26.06
N SER A 10 40.79 -5.22 25.91
CA SER A 10 39.96 -5.71 24.81
C SER A 10 38.65 -4.92 24.66
N PRO A 11 38.15 -4.66 23.45
CA PRO A 11 36.84 -4.05 23.26
C PRO A 11 35.72 -5.07 23.50
N THR A 12 34.89 -4.77 24.48
CA THR A 12 33.62 -5.43 24.80
C THR A 12 32.69 -5.41 23.60
N THR A 13 32.29 -6.57 23.13
CA THR A 13 31.27 -6.75 22.07
C THR A 13 29.90 -6.38 22.64
N ALA A 14 29.33 -5.26 22.20
CA ALA A 14 27.95 -4.91 22.52
C ALA A 14 27.00 -5.80 21.71
N ALA A 15 26.17 -6.57 22.41
CA ALA A 15 25.15 -7.44 21.83
C ALA A 15 24.04 -6.61 21.17
N SER A 16 23.74 -6.90 19.91
CA SER A 16 22.54 -6.42 19.21
C SER A 16 21.27 -6.87 19.95
N PRO A 17 20.22 -6.04 20.04
CA PRO A 17 18.96 -6.46 20.65
C PRO A 17 18.34 -7.56 19.78
N THR A 18 18.18 -8.74 20.36
CA THR A 18 17.42 -9.85 19.80
C THR A 18 15.94 -9.56 20.02
N TRP A 19 15.18 -9.44 18.93
CA TRP A 19 13.72 -9.31 19.00
C TRP A 19 13.13 -10.57 19.65
N PRO A 20 12.19 -10.44 20.61
CA PRO A 20 11.65 -11.58 21.32
C PRO A 20 10.84 -12.48 20.37
N ARG A 21 11.24 -13.75 20.24
CA ARG A 21 10.38 -14.81 19.71
C ARG A 21 9.17 -14.96 20.64
N MET A 22 7.97 -14.66 20.16
CA MET A 22 6.76 -15.03 20.88
C MET A 22 6.62 -16.55 20.86
N THR A 23 6.89 -17.19 21.99
CA THR A 23 6.57 -18.61 22.20
C THR A 23 5.19 -18.72 22.84
N PRO A 24 4.34 -19.66 22.41
CA PRO A 24 3.04 -19.87 23.03
C PRO A 24 3.23 -20.52 24.41
N SER A 25 2.61 -19.93 25.42
CA SER A 25 2.57 -20.44 26.80
C SER A 25 1.90 -21.81 26.84
N ALA A 26 2.70 -22.86 27.01
CA ALA A 26 2.23 -24.20 27.37
C ALA A 26 2.30 -24.37 28.89
N SER A 27 1.15 -24.31 29.55
CA SER A 27 1.02 -24.69 30.96
C SER A 27 1.01 -26.21 31.06
N ALA A 28 2.05 -26.77 31.69
CA ALA A 28 2.14 -28.17 32.08
C ALA A 28 1.76 -28.33 33.56
N ALA A 29 0.84 -29.25 33.84
CA ALA A 29 0.66 -29.85 35.16
C ALA A 29 0.69 -31.39 35.01
N THR A 30 1.55 -32.03 35.80
CA THR A 30 2.00 -33.45 35.72
C THR A 30 1.16 -34.38 36.64
N PRO A 31 1.42 -35.71 36.82
CA PRO A 31 0.45 -36.77 36.51
C PRO A 31 0.17 -37.78 37.65
N THR A 32 -1.01 -38.42 37.69
CA THR A 32 -1.27 -39.77 38.29
C THR A 32 -2.73 -40.14 37.95
N GLN A 33 -3.22 -41.35 37.60
CA GLN A 33 -2.94 -42.75 37.98
C GLN A 33 -3.49 -43.74 36.91
N VAL A 34 -2.80 -44.88 36.76
CA VAL A 34 -3.22 -46.31 36.72
C VAL A 34 -4.36 -46.81 35.79
N HIS A 35 -4.02 -47.90 35.06
CA HIS A 35 -4.81 -48.76 34.14
C HIS A 35 -6.08 -49.45 34.70
N ALA A 36 -7.12 -49.60 33.85
CA ALA A 36 -7.94 -50.82 33.66
C ALA A 36 -8.81 -50.76 32.36
N PRO A 37 -9.38 -51.86 31.82
CA PRO A 37 -9.51 -52.12 30.38
C PRO A 37 -10.83 -51.73 29.68
N ARG A 38 -10.75 -51.75 28.34
CA ARG A 38 -11.72 -51.40 27.28
C ARG A 38 -13.16 -51.95 27.46
N ARG A 39 -14.14 -51.13 27.08
CA ARG A 39 -15.44 -51.55 26.51
C ARG A 39 -15.53 -51.10 25.05
N PRO A 40 -16.09 -51.91 24.12
CA PRO A 40 -16.26 -51.52 22.73
C PRO A 40 -17.40 -50.51 22.56
N TYR A 41 -17.17 -49.44 21.79
CA TYR A 41 -18.19 -48.48 21.39
C TYR A 41 -19.16 -49.12 20.37
N PRO A 42 -20.47 -48.82 20.41
CA PRO A 42 -21.41 -49.26 19.41
C PRO A 42 -21.25 -48.46 18.11
N THR A 43 -21.30 -49.16 16.99
CA THR A 43 -21.33 -48.61 15.63
C THR A 43 -22.59 -47.79 15.41
N PRO A 44 -22.53 -46.53 14.94
CA PRO A 44 -23.73 -45.82 14.52
C PRO A 44 -24.12 -46.24 13.09
N ALA A 45 -25.41 -46.50 12.91
CA ALA A 45 -26.10 -46.81 11.66
C ALA A 45 -25.98 -45.66 10.63
N PRO A 46 -26.14 -45.93 9.31
CA PRO A 46 -25.87 -44.95 8.27
C PRO A 46 -26.99 -43.89 8.23
N THR A 47 -26.65 -42.65 8.60
CA THR A 47 -27.51 -41.50 8.37
C THR A 47 -27.47 -41.12 6.89
N ALA A 48 -28.66 -40.98 6.31
CA ALA A 48 -28.88 -40.66 4.90
C ALA A 48 -28.12 -39.39 4.48
N ARG A 49 -27.40 -39.48 3.35
CA ARG A 49 -26.77 -38.33 2.69
C ARG A 49 -27.82 -37.27 2.36
N PRO A 50 -27.67 -36.01 2.77
CA PRO A 50 -28.42 -34.94 2.14
C PRO A 50 -27.90 -34.78 0.71
N ARG A 51 -28.82 -34.77 -0.26
CA ARG A 51 -28.55 -34.47 -1.66
C ARG A 51 -27.75 -33.17 -1.73
N HIS A 52 -26.60 -33.20 -2.43
CA HIS A 52 -25.87 -31.99 -2.80
C HIS A 52 -26.82 -31.04 -3.54
N ALA A 53 -27.26 -30.00 -2.85
CA ALA A 53 -27.78 -28.81 -3.51
C ALA A 53 -26.57 -28.14 -4.17
N VAL A 54 -26.53 -28.18 -5.49
CA VAL A 54 -25.64 -27.37 -6.31
C VAL A 54 -25.79 -25.92 -5.83
N ALA A 55 -24.70 -25.33 -5.34
CA ALA A 55 -24.67 -23.92 -4.97
C ALA A 55 -25.18 -23.10 -6.15
N PRO A 56 -26.11 -22.14 -5.94
CA PRO A 56 -26.54 -21.29 -7.03
C PRO A 56 -25.31 -20.54 -7.54
N THR A 57 -24.96 -20.78 -8.80
CA THR A 57 -24.07 -19.94 -9.61
C THR A 57 -24.32 -18.50 -9.22
N SER A 58 -23.28 -17.83 -8.70
CA SER A 58 -23.36 -16.43 -8.27
C SER A 58 -24.04 -15.63 -9.37
N ALA A 59 -25.30 -15.27 -9.12
CA ALA A 59 -26.10 -14.53 -10.07
C ALA A 59 -25.35 -13.23 -10.31
N ARG A 60 -24.86 -13.03 -11.54
CA ARG A 60 -24.35 -11.73 -11.99
C ARG A 60 -25.32 -10.68 -11.46
N PRO A 61 -24.88 -9.69 -10.66
CA PRO A 61 -25.74 -8.57 -10.33
C PRO A 61 -26.27 -8.04 -11.66
N SER A 62 -27.60 -8.10 -11.81
CA SER A 62 -28.21 -7.96 -13.12
C SER A 62 -27.68 -6.68 -13.76
N ARG A 63 -27.16 -6.80 -14.99
CA ARG A 63 -26.73 -5.64 -15.80
C ARG A 63 -27.78 -4.52 -15.73
N ALA A 64 -29.06 -4.90 -15.68
CA ALA A 64 -30.21 -4.02 -15.53
C ALA A 64 -30.21 -3.15 -14.25
N ALA A 65 -29.77 -3.66 -13.09
CA ALA A 65 -29.73 -2.87 -11.85
C ALA A 65 -28.58 -1.84 -11.87
N ARG A 66 -27.41 -2.23 -12.39
CA ARG A 66 -26.23 -1.37 -12.54
C ARG A 66 -26.44 -0.28 -13.58
N TYR A 67 -26.96 -0.62 -14.76
CA TYR A 67 -27.33 0.35 -15.79
C TYR A 67 -28.55 1.18 -15.40
N ARG A 68 -29.42 0.71 -14.50
CA ARG A 68 -30.48 1.56 -13.94
C ARG A 68 -29.90 2.66 -13.07
N THR A 69 -29.01 2.34 -12.14
CA THR A 69 -28.47 3.36 -11.23
C THR A 69 -27.57 4.36 -11.98
N ILE A 70 -26.65 3.86 -12.82
CA ILE A 70 -25.78 4.68 -13.67
C ILE A 70 -26.59 5.44 -14.72
N GLY A 71 -27.57 4.77 -15.34
CA GLY A 71 -28.48 5.38 -16.31
C GLY A 71 -29.34 6.48 -15.68
N LEU A 72 -29.88 6.29 -14.47
CA LEU A 72 -30.64 7.31 -13.75
C LEU A 72 -29.76 8.50 -13.34
N THR A 73 -28.50 8.27 -12.99
CA THR A 73 -27.57 9.38 -12.66
C THR A 73 -27.11 10.13 -13.91
N LEU A 74 -26.73 9.43 -14.97
CA LEU A 74 -26.39 10.06 -16.25
C LEU A 74 -27.60 10.76 -16.88
N LEU A 75 -28.80 10.20 -16.76
CA LEU A 75 -30.05 10.83 -17.17
C LEU A 75 -30.34 12.08 -16.31
N GLY A 76 -30.07 12.04 -15.00
CA GLY A 76 -30.21 13.20 -14.13
C GLY A 76 -29.23 14.32 -14.44
N VAL A 77 -27.96 13.98 -14.73
CA VAL A 77 -26.92 14.95 -15.13
C VAL A 77 -27.17 15.49 -16.54
N ALA A 78 -27.54 14.63 -17.49
CA ALA A 78 -27.90 15.03 -18.84
C ALA A 78 -29.19 15.85 -18.86
N ALA A 79 -30.20 15.52 -18.05
CA ALA A 79 -31.40 16.34 -17.89
C ALA A 79 -31.08 17.69 -17.22
N GLY A 80 -30.15 17.72 -16.26
CA GLY A 80 -29.67 18.97 -15.66
C GLY A 80 -28.91 19.85 -16.66
N LEU A 81 -27.98 19.28 -17.42
CA LEU A 81 -27.24 19.98 -18.49
C LEU A 81 -28.17 20.42 -19.63
N LEU A 82 -29.11 19.57 -20.03
CA LEU A 82 -30.12 19.89 -21.04
C LEU A 82 -31.07 20.97 -20.53
N ALA A 83 -31.46 20.97 -19.26
CA ALA A 83 -32.25 22.06 -18.66
C ALA A 83 -31.47 23.38 -18.60
N VAL A 84 -30.15 23.34 -18.37
CA VAL A 84 -29.27 24.52 -18.44
C VAL A 84 -29.13 25.02 -19.88
N VAL A 85 -28.91 24.12 -20.84
CA VAL A 85 -28.84 24.48 -22.28
C VAL A 85 -30.18 25.02 -22.77
N ILE A 86 -31.30 24.39 -22.43
CA ILE A 86 -32.65 24.88 -22.74
C ILE A 86 -32.88 26.24 -22.07
N ALA A 87 -32.45 26.44 -20.81
CA ALA A 87 -32.56 27.73 -20.13
C ALA A 87 -31.74 28.84 -20.79
N VAL A 88 -30.53 28.53 -21.28
CA VAL A 88 -29.66 29.47 -22.01
C VAL A 88 -30.22 29.77 -23.41
N VAL A 89 -30.81 28.78 -24.07
CA VAL A 89 -31.40 28.93 -25.41
C VAL A 89 -32.78 29.60 -25.36
N TRP A 90 -33.55 29.42 -24.28
CA TRP A 90 -34.91 29.97 -24.12
C TRP A 90 -34.97 31.25 -23.25
N SER A 91 -33.86 31.73 -22.71
CA SER A 91 -33.83 32.97 -21.92
C SER A 91 -34.11 34.24 -22.72
N ALA A 92 -34.31 34.14 -24.04
CA ALA A 92 -34.74 35.27 -24.86
C ALA A 92 -36.25 35.57 -24.75
N ASP A 93 -37.12 34.62 -24.35
CA ASP A 93 -38.58 34.85 -24.40
C ASP A 93 -39.45 34.08 -23.36
N ALA A 94 -38.83 33.53 -22.30
CA ALA A 94 -39.54 32.67 -21.35
C ALA A 94 -40.37 33.41 -20.28
N ARG A 95 -41.63 32.95 -20.08
CA ARG A 95 -42.61 33.43 -19.09
C ARG A 95 -42.06 33.39 -17.65
N PRO A 96 -42.42 34.35 -16.78
CA PRO A 96 -41.80 34.56 -15.46
C PRO A 96 -41.87 33.35 -14.50
N SER A 97 -42.84 32.44 -14.66
CA SER A 97 -42.99 31.23 -13.82
C SER A 97 -41.93 30.15 -14.07
N SER A 98 -41.26 30.14 -15.23
CA SER A 98 -40.21 29.16 -15.57
C SER A 98 -38.83 29.52 -15.00
N ARG A 99 -38.64 30.77 -14.55
CA ARG A 99 -37.37 31.31 -14.04
C ARG A 99 -36.97 30.74 -12.67
N LEU A 100 -37.92 30.19 -11.92
CA LEU A 100 -37.69 29.61 -10.58
C LEU A 100 -37.45 28.09 -10.61
N LEU A 101 -37.87 27.40 -11.67
CA LEU A 101 -37.75 25.95 -11.81
C LEU A 101 -36.30 25.50 -12.06
N VAL A 102 -35.55 26.28 -12.84
CA VAL A 102 -34.15 26.00 -13.17
C VAL A 102 -33.22 26.11 -11.95
N PRO A 103 -33.23 27.19 -11.14
CA PRO A 103 -32.41 27.24 -9.93
C PRO A 103 -32.86 26.21 -8.89
N LEU A 104 -34.15 25.85 -8.84
CA LEU A 104 -34.66 24.79 -7.97
C LEU A 104 -34.12 23.41 -8.37
N LEU A 105 -34.15 23.04 -9.65
CA LEU A 105 -33.64 21.77 -10.15
C LEU A 105 -32.11 21.68 -10.03
N THR A 106 -31.39 22.74 -10.37
CA THR A 106 -29.94 22.83 -10.18
C THR A 106 -29.59 22.75 -8.68
N GLY A 107 -30.34 23.45 -7.83
CA GLY A 107 -30.22 23.37 -6.38
C GLY A 107 -30.48 21.97 -5.84
N LEU A 108 -31.49 21.26 -6.37
CA LEU A 108 -31.81 19.89 -5.99
C LEU A 108 -30.70 18.91 -6.41
N VAL A 109 -30.13 19.07 -7.61
CA VAL A 109 -29.00 18.26 -8.09
C VAL A 109 -27.76 18.52 -7.24
N LEU A 110 -27.43 19.78 -6.96
CA LEU A 110 -26.32 20.14 -6.08
C LEU A 110 -26.54 19.64 -4.64
N LEU A 111 -27.77 19.71 -4.13
CA LEU A 111 -28.14 19.17 -2.83
C LEU A 111 -28.03 17.65 -2.81
N ALA A 112 -28.43 16.95 -3.87
CA ALA A 112 -28.29 15.50 -3.98
C ALA A 112 -26.82 15.06 -4.07
N VAL A 113 -25.98 15.79 -4.81
CA VAL A 113 -24.53 15.58 -4.87
C VAL A 113 -23.88 15.85 -3.51
N TRP A 114 -24.23 16.97 -2.87
CA TRP A 114 -23.75 17.34 -1.54
C TRP A 114 -24.21 16.36 -0.45
N HIS A 115 -25.46 15.90 -0.50
CA HIS A 115 -26.00 14.91 0.42
C HIS A 115 -25.33 13.55 0.22
N ARG A 116 -25.10 13.14 -1.03
CA ARG A 116 -24.31 11.93 -1.34
C ARG A 116 -22.91 12.04 -0.74
N GLU A 117 -22.21 13.15 -0.95
CA GLU A 117 -20.89 13.37 -0.34
C GLU A 117 -20.92 13.43 1.19
N ARG A 118 -21.98 13.98 1.80
CA ARG A 118 -22.11 14.00 3.26
C ARG A 118 -22.45 12.65 3.85
N VAL A 119 -23.29 11.86 3.19
CA VAL A 119 -23.67 10.50 3.64
C VAL A 119 -22.49 9.55 3.49
N THR A 120 -21.72 9.63 2.40
CA THR A 120 -20.47 8.87 2.25
C THR A 120 -19.38 9.33 3.21
N ARG A 121 -19.38 10.60 3.65
CA ARG A 121 -18.47 11.11 4.70
C ARG A 121 -18.93 10.81 6.14
N ARG A 122 -20.18 10.37 6.37
CA ARG A 122 -20.78 10.32 7.73
C ARG A 122 -20.58 9.02 8.53
N ALA A 123 -19.91 8.02 7.99
CA ALA A 123 -19.45 6.87 8.79
C ALA A 123 -18.00 7.08 9.20
N ARG A 124 -17.74 7.82 10.29
CA ARG A 124 -16.37 8.10 10.77
C ARG A 124 -16.04 7.87 12.26
N PRO A 125 -16.88 7.26 13.12
CA PRO A 125 -16.42 6.85 14.45
C PRO A 125 -16.00 5.37 14.60
N ALA A 126 -16.08 4.51 13.56
CA ALA A 126 -15.70 3.09 13.63
C ALA A 126 -14.44 2.71 12.81
N ALA A 127 -13.83 3.69 12.14
CA ALA A 127 -12.78 3.45 11.14
C ALA A 127 -11.40 3.09 11.73
N ASP A 128 -11.16 3.37 13.02
CA ASP A 128 -9.90 3.02 13.68
C ASP A 128 -9.95 1.58 14.22
N THR A 129 -11.04 1.19 14.90
CA THR A 129 -11.24 -0.20 15.36
C THR A 129 -11.24 -1.21 14.21
N GLN A 130 -11.92 -0.91 13.11
CA GLN A 130 -11.90 -1.81 11.93
C GLN A 130 -10.50 -1.88 11.28
N ARG A 131 -9.68 -0.82 11.40
CA ARG A 131 -8.32 -0.82 10.88
C ARG A 131 -7.39 -1.65 11.77
N GLU A 132 -7.58 -1.60 13.09
CA GLU A 132 -6.90 -2.49 14.03
C GLU A 132 -7.25 -3.96 13.78
N GLU A 133 -8.54 -4.27 13.56
CA GLU A 133 -9.01 -5.61 13.18
C GLU A 133 -8.38 -6.08 11.86
N LEU A 134 -8.32 -5.19 10.85
CA LEU A 134 -7.62 -5.48 9.60
C LEU A 134 -6.13 -5.73 9.82
N GLY A 135 -5.48 -4.96 10.70
CA GLY A 135 -4.10 -5.18 11.10
C GLY A 135 -3.90 -6.56 11.75
N ALA A 136 -4.86 -7.04 12.55
CA ALA A 136 -4.82 -8.40 13.09
C ALA A 136 -4.95 -9.46 11.99
N LEU A 137 -5.78 -9.23 10.97
CA LEU A 137 -5.86 -10.11 9.80
C LEU A 137 -4.57 -10.12 8.98
N VAL A 138 -3.94 -8.96 8.78
CA VAL A 138 -2.65 -8.87 8.11
C VAL A 138 -1.58 -9.66 8.87
N ARG A 139 -1.53 -9.57 10.21
CA ARG A 139 -0.60 -10.39 11.01
C ARG A 139 -0.88 -11.89 10.85
N THR A 140 -2.16 -12.28 10.84
CA THR A 140 -2.57 -13.69 10.80
C THR A 140 -2.32 -14.33 9.44
N HIS A 141 -2.72 -13.67 8.36
CA HIS A 141 -2.73 -14.27 7.02
C HIS A 141 -1.66 -13.70 6.07
N GLY A 142 -1.17 -12.48 6.36
CA GLY A 142 -0.49 -11.67 5.35
C GLY A 142 -1.47 -10.99 4.40
N ALA A 143 -0.97 -9.99 3.67
CA ALA A 143 -1.70 -9.27 2.63
C ALA A 143 -0.73 -8.84 1.51
N GLY A 144 0.16 -9.77 1.12
CA GLY A 144 1.29 -9.49 0.23
C GLY A 144 2.40 -8.68 0.91
N THR A 145 3.43 -8.33 0.14
CA THR A 145 4.60 -7.53 0.56
C THR A 145 4.23 -6.11 1.00
N LEU A 146 3.19 -5.53 0.42
CA LEU A 146 2.70 -4.19 0.79
C LEU A 146 1.64 -4.21 1.90
N GLY A 147 1.35 -5.39 2.47
CA GLY A 147 0.18 -5.61 3.32
C GLY A 147 0.11 -4.73 4.57
N TRP A 148 1.24 -4.37 5.18
CA TRP A 148 1.23 -3.53 6.38
C TRP A 148 0.73 -2.10 6.12
N MET A 149 0.84 -1.59 4.88
CA MET A 149 0.28 -0.29 4.51
C MET A 149 -1.24 -0.22 4.70
N ALA A 150 -1.92 -1.36 4.82
CA ALA A 150 -3.34 -1.43 5.15
C ALA A 150 -3.68 -0.78 6.50
N THR A 151 -2.72 -0.73 7.44
CA THR A 151 -2.90 -0.14 8.78
C THR A 151 -2.75 1.38 8.80
N TRP A 152 -2.34 1.98 7.69
CA TRP A 152 -2.01 3.40 7.65
C TRP A 152 -3.22 4.33 7.82
N PRO A 153 -3.02 5.51 8.43
CA PRO A 153 -4.05 6.54 8.53
C PRO A 153 -4.64 6.91 7.17
N GLY A 154 -5.94 7.23 7.17
CA GLY A 154 -6.68 7.60 5.96
C GLY A 154 -7.20 6.42 5.15
N ASN A 155 -6.74 5.19 5.43
CA ASN A 155 -7.35 3.98 4.90
C ASN A 155 -8.58 3.58 5.74
N GLN A 156 -9.62 3.12 5.04
CA GLN A 156 -10.77 2.44 5.62
C GLN A 156 -10.54 0.94 5.51
N ALA A 157 -11.11 0.19 6.45
CA ALA A 157 -11.09 -1.26 6.41
C ALA A 157 -12.47 -1.78 6.02
N TRP A 158 -12.50 -2.67 5.04
CA TRP A 158 -13.64 -3.53 4.77
C TRP A 158 -13.27 -4.94 5.25
N ILE A 159 -14.11 -5.55 6.06
CA ILE A 159 -13.93 -6.90 6.60
C ILE A 159 -15.22 -7.68 6.37
N THR A 160 -15.10 -8.95 5.99
CA THR A 160 -16.25 -9.86 5.84
C THR A 160 -16.95 -10.11 7.17
N ALA A 161 -18.23 -10.48 7.13
CA ALA A 161 -19.02 -10.69 8.36
C ALA A 161 -18.50 -11.83 9.25
N ASP A 162 -17.80 -12.81 8.66
CA ASP A 162 -17.12 -13.89 9.39
C ASP A 162 -15.76 -13.47 9.96
N GLY A 163 -15.32 -12.24 9.72
CA GLY A 163 -14.06 -11.68 10.19
C GLY A 163 -12.82 -12.29 9.54
N ALA A 164 -12.94 -13.15 8.51
CA ALA A 164 -11.83 -13.94 7.99
C ALA A 164 -11.09 -13.30 6.81
N THR A 165 -11.56 -12.16 6.31
CA THR A 165 -11.04 -11.53 5.10
C THR A 165 -11.23 -10.03 5.16
N GLY A 166 -10.24 -9.26 4.72
CA GLY A 166 -10.41 -7.81 4.60
C GLY A 166 -9.54 -7.14 3.56
N PHE A 167 -9.96 -5.94 3.16
CA PHE A 167 -9.21 -5.02 2.31
C PHE A 167 -9.08 -3.67 3.00
N ALA A 168 -7.91 -3.04 2.87
CA ALA A 168 -7.80 -1.61 3.03
C ALA A 168 -8.23 -0.91 1.75
N TYR A 169 -9.02 0.15 1.88
CA TYR A 169 -9.45 0.96 0.75
C TYR A 169 -9.65 2.43 1.10
N ARG A 170 -9.70 3.28 0.07
CA ARG A 170 -10.13 4.68 0.16
C ARG A 170 -11.38 4.88 -0.68
N ALA A 171 -12.42 5.45 -0.07
CA ALA A 171 -13.62 5.86 -0.78
C ALA A 171 -13.48 7.32 -1.25
N GLY A 172 -13.62 7.57 -2.54
CA GLY A 172 -13.57 8.92 -3.11
C GLY A 172 -13.98 8.94 -4.58
N GLY A 173 -14.62 10.02 -5.04
CA GLY A 173 -14.99 10.17 -6.46
C GLY A 173 -15.96 9.10 -7.00
N GLY A 174 -16.67 8.37 -6.14
CA GLY A 174 -17.51 7.23 -6.55
C GLY A 174 -16.75 5.91 -6.72
N VAL A 175 -15.51 5.83 -6.22
CA VAL A 175 -14.64 4.64 -6.31
C VAL A 175 -14.30 4.15 -4.90
N ALA A 176 -14.26 2.83 -4.74
CA ALA A 176 -13.64 2.15 -3.60
C ALA A 176 -12.28 1.59 -4.07
N LEU A 177 -11.22 2.36 -3.83
CA LEU A 177 -9.87 2.08 -4.31
C LEU A 177 -9.10 1.31 -3.24
N THR A 178 -8.76 0.04 -3.47
CA THR A 178 -7.97 -0.74 -2.52
C THR A 178 -6.50 -0.31 -2.50
N LEU A 179 -5.79 -0.70 -1.45
CA LEU A 179 -4.33 -0.65 -1.41
C LEU A 179 -3.82 -2.06 -1.18
N GLY A 180 -3.15 -2.63 -2.18
CA GLY A 180 -2.53 -3.95 -2.07
C GLY A 180 -3.53 -5.11 -2.04
N ASP A 181 -3.01 -6.28 -1.69
CA ASP A 181 -3.76 -7.53 -1.66
C ASP A 181 -4.69 -7.62 -0.43
N PRO A 182 -5.72 -8.47 -0.45
CA PRO A 182 -6.54 -8.70 0.74
C PRO A 182 -5.76 -9.43 1.83
N ALA A 183 -6.08 -9.11 3.08
CA ALA A 183 -5.71 -9.91 4.23
C ALA A 183 -6.63 -11.14 4.31
N THR A 184 -6.20 -12.27 3.76
CA THR A 184 -7.00 -13.50 3.66
C THR A 184 -6.14 -14.73 3.40
N ALA A 185 -6.69 -15.91 3.65
CA ALA A 185 -6.04 -17.16 3.29
C ALA A 185 -5.87 -17.28 1.75
N PRO A 186 -4.77 -17.87 1.23
CA PRO A 186 -4.49 -17.91 -0.20
C PRO A 186 -5.61 -18.53 -1.07
N ASP A 187 -6.32 -19.53 -0.55
CA ASP A 187 -7.43 -20.22 -1.21
C ASP A 187 -8.71 -19.36 -1.28
N LYS A 188 -8.80 -18.30 -0.48
CA LYS A 188 -9.96 -17.39 -0.38
C LYS A 188 -9.83 -16.12 -1.20
N VAL A 189 -8.69 -15.86 -1.85
CA VAL A 189 -8.45 -14.64 -2.65
C VAL A 189 -9.57 -14.36 -3.66
N GLY A 190 -10.04 -15.38 -4.38
CA GLY A 190 -11.15 -15.22 -5.33
C GLY A 190 -12.45 -14.78 -4.65
N ALA A 191 -12.79 -15.39 -3.52
CA ALA A 191 -13.98 -15.03 -2.76
C ALA A 191 -13.87 -13.61 -2.16
N ALA A 192 -12.66 -13.21 -1.74
CA ALA A 192 -12.39 -11.86 -1.26
C ALA A 192 -12.68 -10.80 -2.33
N VAL A 193 -12.22 -11.03 -3.57
CA VAL A 193 -12.48 -10.14 -4.71
C VAL A 193 -13.99 -10.02 -4.99
N ASP A 194 -14.72 -11.14 -4.98
CA ASP A 194 -16.18 -11.11 -5.19
C ASP A 194 -16.91 -10.34 -4.10
N ALA A 195 -16.59 -10.62 -2.84
CA ALA A 195 -17.26 -10.03 -1.71
C ALA A 195 -16.96 -8.52 -1.61
N PHE A 196 -15.73 -8.09 -1.87
CA PHE A 196 -15.39 -6.66 -1.92
C PHE A 196 -16.10 -5.96 -3.09
N ALA A 197 -16.16 -6.59 -4.25
CA ALA A 197 -16.85 -6.03 -5.41
C ALA A 197 -18.37 -5.90 -5.18
N ALA A 198 -18.97 -6.86 -4.47
CA ALA A 198 -20.37 -6.79 -4.03
C ALA A 198 -20.58 -5.63 -3.05
N PHE A 199 -19.74 -5.52 -2.02
CA PHE A 199 -19.76 -4.42 -1.06
C PHE A 199 -19.67 -3.04 -1.76
N ALA A 200 -18.72 -2.87 -2.68
CA ALA A 200 -18.57 -1.63 -3.42
C ALA A 200 -19.83 -1.32 -4.24
N ALA A 201 -20.37 -2.32 -4.95
CA ALA A 201 -21.58 -2.15 -5.75
C ALA A 201 -22.80 -1.78 -4.89
N ASP A 202 -23.00 -2.44 -3.75
CA ASP A 202 -24.08 -2.17 -2.80
C ASP A 202 -23.94 -0.77 -2.17
N SER A 203 -22.70 -0.29 -2.06
CA SER A 203 -22.37 1.06 -1.59
C SER A 203 -22.44 2.13 -2.70
N GLY A 204 -22.80 1.74 -3.94
CA GLY A 204 -22.84 2.65 -5.09
C GLY A 204 -21.45 3.14 -5.54
N LEU A 205 -20.40 2.36 -5.26
CA LEU A 205 -19.01 2.63 -5.59
C LEU A 205 -18.52 1.66 -6.68
N ILE A 206 -17.61 2.15 -7.52
CA ILE A 206 -16.84 1.33 -8.46
C ILE A 206 -15.71 0.65 -7.65
N PRO A 207 -15.62 -0.69 -7.60
CA PRO A 207 -14.47 -1.35 -7.00
C PRO A 207 -13.25 -1.18 -7.90
N ALA A 208 -12.11 -0.80 -7.32
CA ALA A 208 -10.83 -0.74 -8.02
C ALA A 208 -9.75 -1.42 -7.18
N LEU A 209 -9.18 -2.51 -7.70
CA LEU A 209 -8.12 -3.26 -7.04
C LEU A 209 -6.78 -2.69 -7.49
N TYR A 210 -6.11 -1.92 -6.64
CA TYR A 210 -4.91 -1.17 -7.01
C TYR A 210 -3.65 -1.63 -6.28
N SER A 211 -2.55 -1.71 -7.03
CA SER A 211 -1.26 -2.25 -6.59
C SER A 211 -1.35 -3.69 -6.06
N VAL A 212 -2.17 -4.50 -6.72
CA VAL A 212 -2.37 -5.92 -6.35
C VAL A 212 -1.41 -6.83 -7.09
N HIS A 213 -1.08 -7.97 -6.49
CA HIS A 213 -0.21 -8.98 -7.09
C HIS A 213 -0.98 -9.99 -7.95
N ALA A 214 -0.24 -10.90 -8.57
CA ALA A 214 -0.76 -11.87 -9.53
C ALA A 214 -2.00 -12.66 -9.04
N PRO A 215 -2.07 -13.20 -7.80
CA PRO A 215 -3.24 -13.98 -7.38
C PRO A 215 -4.56 -13.20 -7.43
N VAL A 216 -4.55 -11.95 -6.97
CA VAL A 216 -5.73 -11.07 -6.99
C VAL A 216 -6.05 -10.61 -8.40
N MET A 217 -5.01 -10.27 -9.18
CA MET A 217 -5.16 -9.92 -10.60
C MET A 217 -5.80 -11.06 -11.39
N GLU A 218 -5.34 -12.30 -11.20
CA GLU A 218 -5.86 -13.50 -11.87
C GLU A 218 -7.30 -13.77 -11.48
N ALA A 219 -7.62 -13.62 -10.19
CA ALA A 219 -9.00 -13.68 -9.71
C ALA A 219 -9.88 -12.63 -10.40
N ALA A 220 -9.46 -11.37 -10.48
CA ALA A 220 -10.22 -10.33 -11.18
C ALA A 220 -10.35 -10.63 -12.70
N ARG A 221 -9.26 -11.02 -13.36
CA ARG A 221 -9.23 -11.37 -14.79
C ARG A 221 -10.17 -12.51 -15.13
N SER A 222 -10.23 -13.54 -14.30
CA SER A 222 -11.16 -14.68 -14.47
C SER A 222 -12.64 -14.26 -14.43
N ARG A 223 -12.95 -13.11 -13.82
CA ARG A 223 -14.29 -12.49 -13.76
C ARG A 223 -14.55 -11.54 -14.93
N GLY A 224 -13.63 -11.43 -15.88
CA GLY A 224 -13.72 -10.54 -17.04
C GLY A 224 -13.38 -9.09 -16.75
N TRP A 225 -12.69 -8.80 -15.65
CA TRP A 225 -12.27 -7.44 -15.31
C TRP A 225 -11.17 -6.97 -16.28
N THR A 226 -11.12 -5.65 -16.48
CA THR A 226 -10.03 -4.99 -17.18
C THR A 226 -8.83 -4.87 -16.25
N VAL A 227 -7.70 -5.47 -16.64
CA VAL A 227 -6.45 -5.49 -15.87
C VAL A 227 -5.36 -4.74 -16.60
N LEU A 228 -4.57 -3.97 -15.86
CA LEU A 228 -3.42 -3.21 -16.33
C LEU A 228 -2.26 -3.40 -15.37
N GLN A 229 -1.05 -3.63 -15.86
CA GLN A 229 0.14 -3.52 -15.02
C GLN A 229 0.45 -2.03 -14.81
N VAL A 230 0.61 -1.62 -13.56
CA VAL A 230 0.82 -0.20 -13.19
C VAL A 230 2.18 0.08 -12.57
N ALA A 231 2.85 -0.95 -12.06
CA ALA A 231 4.15 -0.83 -11.42
C ALA A 231 4.89 -2.18 -11.35
N GLU A 232 6.15 -2.12 -10.95
CA GLU A 232 6.91 -3.28 -10.51
C GLU A 232 7.50 -3.01 -9.13
N GLU A 233 7.36 -4.01 -8.27
CA GLU A 233 8.05 -4.08 -6.99
C GLU A 233 9.44 -4.69 -7.20
N ALA A 234 10.44 -4.11 -6.53
CA ALA A 234 11.80 -4.63 -6.52
C ALA A 234 12.00 -5.51 -5.28
N VAL A 235 11.98 -6.84 -5.45
CA VAL A 235 12.09 -7.81 -4.36
C VAL A 235 13.49 -8.43 -4.33
N LEU A 236 14.13 -8.42 -3.17
CA LEU A 236 15.38 -9.10 -2.90
C LEU A 236 15.06 -10.45 -2.24
N ASP A 237 15.35 -11.54 -2.93
CA ASP A 237 15.35 -12.88 -2.35
C ASP A 237 16.62 -13.00 -1.49
N LEU A 238 16.47 -13.26 -0.18
CA LEU A 238 17.60 -13.22 0.76
C LEU A 238 18.44 -14.49 0.75
N ASP A 239 17.87 -15.62 0.35
CA ASP A 239 18.62 -16.86 0.25
C ASP A 239 19.76 -16.75 -0.77
N GLY A 240 20.98 -17.07 -0.33
CA GLY A 240 22.18 -16.99 -1.16
C GLY A 240 22.62 -15.59 -1.62
N LEU A 241 21.93 -14.51 -1.21
CA LEU A 241 22.30 -13.15 -1.62
C LEU A 241 23.61 -12.72 -0.96
N GLU A 242 24.66 -12.56 -1.77
CA GLU A 242 25.95 -12.05 -1.34
C GLU A 242 26.38 -10.86 -2.21
N PHE A 243 26.78 -9.75 -1.58
CA PHE A 243 27.29 -8.58 -2.29
C PHE A 243 28.73 -8.81 -2.79
N ARG A 244 28.91 -9.64 -3.81
CA ARG A 244 30.20 -10.00 -4.43
C ARG A 244 30.27 -9.66 -5.92
N GLY A 245 31.48 -9.40 -6.42
CA GLY A 245 31.69 -9.10 -7.83
C GLY A 245 31.36 -7.66 -8.23
N LYS A 246 31.37 -7.40 -9.54
CA LYS A 246 31.28 -6.06 -10.13
C LYS A 246 29.90 -5.43 -10.00
N ALA A 247 28.83 -6.22 -10.07
CA ALA A 247 27.45 -5.73 -9.97
C ALA A 247 27.17 -5.02 -8.64
N PHE A 248 27.78 -5.49 -7.55
CA PHE A 248 27.61 -4.92 -6.19
C PHE A 248 28.74 -3.98 -5.78
N GLN A 249 29.49 -3.41 -6.72
CA GLN A 249 30.63 -2.53 -6.41
C GLN A 249 30.20 -1.30 -5.60
N ASP A 250 29.07 -0.67 -5.94
CA ASP A 250 28.53 0.48 -5.20
C ASP A 250 28.21 0.12 -3.74
N VAL A 251 27.52 -1.02 -3.55
CA VAL A 251 27.12 -1.53 -2.24
C VAL A 251 28.34 -1.85 -1.37
N ARG A 252 29.33 -2.55 -1.95
CA ARG A 252 30.60 -2.86 -1.26
C ARG A 252 31.38 -1.60 -0.91
N THR A 253 31.37 -0.61 -1.79
CA THR A 253 32.01 0.69 -1.56
C THR A 253 31.35 1.41 -0.39
N ALA A 254 30.02 1.42 -0.32
CA ALA A 254 29.26 1.98 0.80
C ALA A 254 29.63 1.30 2.13
N LEU A 255 29.64 -0.04 2.17
CA LEU A 255 30.03 -0.82 3.36
C LEU A 255 31.47 -0.53 3.83
N ASN A 256 32.43 -0.47 2.90
CA ASN A 256 33.83 -0.16 3.24
C ASN A 256 33.99 1.28 3.72
N HIS A 257 33.28 2.22 3.08
CA HIS A 257 33.34 3.62 3.45
C HIS A 257 32.70 3.88 4.82
N ALA A 258 31.63 3.15 5.19
CA ALA A 258 31.04 3.26 6.53
C ALA A 258 32.07 2.92 7.62
N ARG A 259 32.81 1.83 7.45
CA ARG A 259 33.84 1.38 8.39
C ARG A 259 34.94 2.42 8.59
N ARG A 260 35.33 3.11 7.52
CA ARG A 260 36.37 4.15 7.55
C ARG A 260 35.89 5.43 8.25
N GLU A 261 34.63 5.81 8.07
CA GLU A 261 34.05 7.01 8.65
C GLU A 261 33.38 6.77 10.03
N GLY A 262 33.47 5.55 10.58
CA GLY A 262 32.83 5.22 11.86
C GLY A 262 31.30 5.24 11.82
N ILE A 263 30.69 5.10 10.63
CA ILE A 263 29.23 5.05 10.48
C ILE A 263 28.72 3.67 10.85
N THR A 264 27.70 3.63 11.71
CA THR A 264 27.03 2.42 12.19
C THR A 264 25.56 2.42 11.78
N ALA A 265 25.02 1.22 11.53
CA ALA A 265 23.59 1.02 11.33
C ALA A 265 22.92 0.66 12.65
N GLN A 266 21.86 1.38 13.01
CA GLN A 266 21.14 1.17 14.27
C GLN A 266 19.65 0.93 14.00
N TRP A 267 19.16 -0.24 14.40
CA TRP A 267 17.74 -0.58 14.39
C TRP A 267 17.03 0.06 15.59
N THR A 268 15.85 0.62 15.36
CA THR A 268 14.92 1.11 16.38
C THR A 268 13.50 1.06 15.84
N SER A 269 12.50 1.39 16.67
CA SER A 269 11.18 1.84 16.20
C SER A 269 11.00 3.31 16.59
N TRP A 270 9.95 3.96 16.10
CA TRP A 270 9.66 5.34 16.53
C TRP A 270 9.31 5.44 18.02
N PRO A 271 8.48 4.56 18.61
CA PRO A 271 8.22 4.60 20.06
C PRO A 271 9.48 4.40 20.91
N THR A 272 10.41 3.55 20.48
CA THR A 272 11.63 3.22 21.24
C THR A 272 12.80 4.16 20.96
N ALA A 273 12.74 4.96 19.90
CA ALA A 273 13.83 5.87 19.53
C ALA A 273 13.99 6.99 20.58
N PRO A 274 15.22 7.26 21.05
CA PRO A 274 15.51 8.42 21.87
C PRO A 274 15.00 9.73 21.23
N ALA A 275 14.54 10.67 22.06
CA ALA A 275 13.99 11.94 21.59
C ALA A 275 14.93 12.68 20.61
N GLY A 276 16.24 12.72 20.92
CA GLY A 276 17.23 13.34 20.04
C GLY A 276 17.37 12.68 18.66
N LEU A 277 17.14 11.36 18.54
CA LEU A 277 17.11 10.70 17.23
C LEU A 277 15.81 11.03 16.49
N ARG A 278 14.66 11.05 17.19
CA ARG A 278 13.37 11.45 16.59
C ARG A 278 13.40 12.88 16.05
N ASP A 279 14.01 13.80 16.77
CA ASP A 279 14.16 15.19 16.32
C ASP A 279 15.03 15.29 15.07
N GLN A 280 16.12 14.53 15.00
CA GLN A 280 16.94 14.45 13.79
C GLN A 280 16.19 13.81 12.61
N ILE A 281 15.41 12.75 12.83
CA ILE A 281 14.57 12.12 11.79
C ILE A 281 13.52 13.11 11.28
N ARG A 282 12.88 13.87 12.18
CA ARG A 282 11.93 14.92 11.83
C ARG A 282 12.60 16.01 10.99
N ALA A 283 13.78 16.47 11.37
CA ALA A 283 14.54 17.46 10.62
C ALA A 283 14.89 16.97 9.21
N ILE A 284 15.44 15.76 9.08
CA ILE A 284 15.74 15.13 7.78
C ILE A 284 14.47 15.03 6.91
N SER A 285 13.34 14.68 7.53
CA SER A 285 12.06 14.57 6.84
C SER A 285 11.53 15.91 6.35
N GLN A 286 11.65 16.95 7.16
CA GLN A 286 11.25 18.32 6.80
C GLN A 286 12.14 18.90 5.71
N GLU A 287 13.46 18.72 5.81
CA GLU A 287 14.42 19.11 4.76
C GLU A 287 14.09 18.43 3.43
N TRP A 288 13.85 17.12 3.47
CA TRP A 288 13.47 16.35 2.28
C TRP A 288 12.18 16.87 1.65
N ALA A 289 11.16 17.17 2.45
CA ALA A 289 9.88 17.68 1.96
C ALA A 289 10.00 19.11 1.40
N ALA A 290 10.83 19.97 2.01
CA ALA A 290 11.05 21.35 1.58
C ALA A 290 11.75 21.44 0.20
N ASP A 291 12.59 20.47 -0.14
CA ASP A 291 13.28 20.39 -1.43
C ASP A 291 12.36 19.89 -2.57
N LYS A 292 11.10 19.49 -2.28
CA LYS A 292 10.16 18.98 -3.29
C LYS A 292 9.18 20.05 -3.81
N PRO A 293 8.87 20.04 -5.13
CA PRO A 293 7.93 20.98 -5.72
C PRO A 293 6.47 20.65 -5.38
N LEU A 294 6.18 19.42 -4.94
CA LEU A 294 4.85 18.96 -4.54
C LEU A 294 4.80 18.71 -3.02
N PRO A 295 3.62 18.90 -2.40
CA PRO A 295 3.39 18.41 -1.04
C PRO A 295 3.71 16.92 -0.92
N GLU A 296 4.04 16.50 0.30
CA GLU A 296 4.22 15.09 0.64
C GLU A 296 2.98 14.30 0.22
N MET A 297 3.18 13.32 -0.65
CA MET A 297 2.14 12.38 -1.09
C MET A 297 1.86 11.35 0.01
N GLY A 298 0.62 10.85 0.05
CA GLY A 298 0.23 9.75 0.92
C GLY A 298 -0.21 8.52 0.12
N PHE A 299 -1.07 7.70 0.72
CA PHE A 299 -1.63 6.47 0.15
C PHE A 299 -0.68 5.29 0.16
N THR A 300 0.20 5.16 -0.83
CA THR A 300 1.22 4.08 -0.87
C THR A 300 2.63 4.57 -0.53
N LEU A 301 2.73 5.81 -0.03
CA LEU A 301 3.98 6.45 0.37
C LEU A 301 3.80 6.95 1.80
N GLY A 302 4.66 6.49 2.70
CA GLY A 302 4.62 6.87 4.10
C GLY A 302 5.29 8.22 4.35
N GLY A 303 4.77 8.92 5.35
CA GLY A 303 5.35 10.11 5.94
C GLY A 303 5.70 9.92 7.41
N LEU A 304 5.92 11.03 8.12
CA LEU A 304 6.18 10.98 9.56
C LEU A 304 5.07 10.28 10.38
N PRO A 305 3.77 10.42 10.08
CA PRO A 305 2.72 9.69 10.81
C PRO A 305 2.86 8.17 10.68
N GLU A 306 3.21 7.67 9.50
CA GLU A 306 3.38 6.23 9.24
C GLU A 306 4.65 5.66 9.87
N LEU A 307 5.63 6.51 10.21
CA LEU A 307 6.80 6.09 11.01
C LEU A 307 6.44 5.85 12.47
N ASP A 308 5.41 6.52 13.00
CA ASP A 308 4.95 6.40 14.39
C ASP A 308 4.10 5.13 14.59
N ASP A 309 4.74 3.99 14.34
CA ASP A 309 4.15 2.67 14.46
C ASP A 309 5.15 1.72 15.16
N ALA A 310 4.64 0.86 16.04
CA ALA A 310 5.48 -0.01 16.86
C ALA A 310 6.06 -1.20 16.06
N ASP A 311 5.36 -1.62 14.99
CA ASP A 311 5.77 -2.74 14.15
C ASP A 311 6.65 -2.28 12.98
N THR A 312 6.57 -1.00 12.59
CA THR A 312 7.49 -0.36 11.63
C THR A 312 8.89 -0.21 12.22
N ARG A 313 9.84 -0.91 11.62
CA ARG A 313 11.25 -0.84 12.00
C ARG A 313 11.94 0.34 11.30
N LEU A 314 12.77 1.08 12.03
CA LEU A 314 13.62 2.14 11.50
C LEU A 314 15.07 1.68 11.54
N LEU A 315 15.80 1.90 10.44
CA LEU A 315 17.23 1.67 10.37
C LEU A 315 17.93 3.00 10.08
N LEU A 316 18.82 3.39 10.99
CA LEU A 316 19.50 4.68 11.00
C LEU A 316 20.99 4.53 10.70
N ALA A 317 21.54 5.42 9.87
CA ALA A 317 23.00 5.56 9.70
C ALA A 317 23.49 6.63 10.67
N VAL A 318 24.28 6.24 11.68
CA VAL A 318 24.70 7.12 12.79
C VAL A 318 26.22 7.11 12.91
N ASP A 319 26.85 8.30 13.01
CA ASP A 319 28.28 8.42 13.29
C ASP A 319 28.62 8.34 14.79
N ALA A 320 29.90 8.44 15.12
CA ALA A 320 30.40 8.35 16.50
C ALA A 320 29.88 9.50 17.39
N GLU A 321 29.54 10.64 16.80
CA GLU A 321 28.99 11.82 17.47
C GLU A 321 27.47 11.73 17.69
N GLY A 322 26.81 10.67 17.21
CA GLY A 322 25.36 10.48 17.34
C GLY A 322 24.55 11.22 16.28
N THR A 323 25.18 11.64 15.18
CA THR A 323 24.53 12.31 14.07
C THR A 323 23.88 11.31 13.13
N VAL A 324 22.57 11.47 12.89
CA VAL A 324 21.83 10.67 11.91
C VAL A 324 22.06 11.21 10.51
N HIS A 325 22.75 10.43 9.67
CA HIS A 325 23.02 10.74 8.26
C HIS A 325 21.90 10.31 7.32
N ALA A 326 21.18 9.25 7.67
CA ALA A 326 20.03 8.77 6.92
C ALA A 326 19.12 7.90 7.78
N VAL A 327 17.87 7.76 7.33
CA VAL A 327 16.83 6.92 7.92
C VAL A 327 16.14 6.12 6.81
N THR A 328 15.89 4.84 7.10
CA THR A 328 14.99 4.00 6.31
C THR A 328 13.91 3.40 7.19
N SER A 329 12.69 3.24 6.69
CA SER A 329 11.61 2.51 7.39
C SER A 329 11.27 1.21 6.68
N TRP A 330 10.97 0.19 7.49
CA TRP A 330 10.82 -1.19 7.07
C TRP A 330 9.55 -1.77 7.69
N LEU A 331 8.54 -1.95 6.85
CA LEU A 331 7.24 -2.50 7.23
C LEU A 331 7.31 -4.03 7.28
N PRO A 332 6.73 -4.70 8.27
CA PRO A 332 6.72 -6.16 8.32
C PRO A 332 5.88 -6.79 7.21
N VAL A 333 6.40 -7.86 6.62
CA VAL A 333 5.66 -8.75 5.72
C VAL A 333 5.30 -10.02 6.49
N TYR A 334 4.01 -10.24 6.67
CA TYR A 334 3.49 -11.39 7.41
C TYR A 334 3.08 -12.53 6.49
N ARG A 335 3.22 -13.75 7.00
CA ARG A 335 2.63 -14.97 6.45
C ARG A 335 2.37 -15.94 7.60
N ASP A 336 1.13 -16.43 7.70
CA ASP A 336 0.73 -17.43 8.70
C ASP A 336 1.13 -17.09 10.15
N GLY A 337 0.98 -15.82 10.55
CA GLY A 337 1.30 -15.34 11.90
C GLY A 337 2.75 -14.91 12.10
N GLU A 338 3.64 -15.16 11.15
CA GLU A 338 5.07 -14.91 11.28
C GLU A 338 5.55 -13.80 10.33
N VAL A 339 6.59 -13.06 10.74
CA VAL A 339 7.26 -12.09 9.87
C VAL A 339 8.24 -12.84 8.97
N VAL A 340 7.98 -12.84 7.67
CA VAL A 340 8.81 -13.53 6.66
C VAL A 340 9.68 -12.57 5.85
N GLY A 341 9.47 -11.25 5.99
CA GLY A 341 10.25 -10.25 5.28
C GLY A 341 9.95 -8.84 5.73
N LEU A 342 10.61 -7.86 5.10
CA LEU A 342 10.34 -6.44 5.34
C LEU A 342 10.21 -5.67 4.02
N THR A 343 9.43 -4.59 4.04
CA THR A 343 9.19 -3.70 2.90
C THR A 343 9.69 -2.30 3.20
N LEU A 344 10.63 -1.81 2.39
CA LEU A 344 11.17 -0.46 2.48
C LEU A 344 10.12 0.57 2.06
N ASP A 345 9.83 1.53 2.92
CA ASP A 345 8.91 2.62 2.62
C ASP A 345 9.63 3.96 2.52
N VAL A 346 10.05 4.52 3.66
CA VAL A 346 10.80 5.77 3.72
C VAL A 346 12.28 5.48 3.48
N MET A 347 12.92 6.28 2.63
CA MET A 347 14.38 6.36 2.51
C MET A 347 14.80 7.84 2.40
N ARG A 348 15.33 8.40 3.49
CA ARG A 348 15.67 9.83 3.55
C ARG A 348 17.08 10.00 4.06
N ARG A 349 17.81 10.91 3.41
CA ARG A 349 19.20 11.24 3.73
C ARG A 349 19.29 12.69 4.12
N ARG A 350 20.06 12.99 5.16
CA ARG A 350 20.35 14.36 5.59
C ARG A 350 21.01 15.16 4.46
N ARG A 351 20.64 16.43 4.32
CA ARG A 351 21.32 17.33 3.39
C ARG A 351 22.79 17.55 3.79
N GLY A 352 23.70 17.39 2.84
CA GLY A 352 25.14 17.41 3.14
C GLY A 352 25.64 16.22 3.97
N GLY A 353 24.77 15.27 4.32
CA GLY A 353 25.14 14.06 5.04
C GLY A 353 25.94 13.08 4.18
N TRP A 354 26.41 12.03 4.83
CA TRP A 354 27.25 10.99 4.21
C TRP A 354 26.59 10.40 2.95
N ARG A 355 27.27 10.49 1.80
CA ARG A 355 26.66 10.25 0.47
C ARG A 355 26.09 8.85 0.27
N PRO A 356 26.81 7.75 0.57
CA PRO A 356 26.33 6.39 0.29
C PRO A 356 25.47 5.81 1.44
N ALA A 357 24.82 6.68 2.24
CA ALA A 357 24.10 6.26 3.44
C ALA A 357 22.91 5.33 3.13
N ILE A 358 22.15 5.57 2.06
CA ILE A 358 21.02 4.70 1.71
C ILE A 358 21.51 3.35 1.19
N GLU A 359 22.57 3.33 0.36
CA GLU A 359 23.18 2.07 -0.07
C GLU A 359 23.65 1.23 1.12
N TYR A 360 24.30 1.88 2.08
CA TYR A 360 24.74 1.24 3.31
C TYR A 360 23.57 0.68 4.13
N LEU A 361 22.50 1.46 4.35
CA LEU A 361 21.36 1.00 5.14
C LEU A 361 20.65 -0.19 4.51
N ILE A 362 20.43 -0.19 3.20
CA ILE A 362 19.82 -1.36 2.53
C ILE A 362 20.75 -2.57 2.61
N ALA A 363 22.06 -2.39 2.44
CA ALA A 363 23.02 -3.49 2.57
C ALA A 363 23.04 -4.09 3.98
N ARG A 364 22.94 -3.24 5.00
CA ARG A 364 22.84 -3.67 6.40
C ARG A 364 21.51 -4.34 6.68
N ALA A 365 20.41 -3.84 6.13
CA ALA A 365 19.10 -4.48 6.24
C ALA A 365 19.10 -5.89 5.65
N VAL A 366 19.71 -6.10 4.47
CA VAL A 366 19.88 -7.43 3.88
C VAL A 366 20.66 -8.37 4.82
N GLN A 367 21.82 -7.92 5.32
CA GLN A 367 22.67 -8.75 6.19
C GLN A 367 21.98 -9.11 7.51
N ASP A 368 21.31 -8.14 8.13
CA ASP A 368 20.63 -8.35 9.41
C ASP A 368 19.36 -9.21 9.22
N ALA A 369 18.60 -8.99 8.14
CA ALA A 369 17.44 -9.81 7.79
C ALA A 369 17.81 -11.28 7.49
N GLN A 370 18.92 -11.52 6.80
CA GLN A 370 19.47 -12.86 6.60
C GLN A 370 19.84 -13.53 7.94
N ALA A 371 20.46 -12.77 8.86
CA ALA A 371 20.82 -13.28 10.19
C ALA A 371 19.59 -13.60 11.05
N GLU A 372 18.48 -12.87 10.85
CA GLU A 372 17.18 -13.16 11.47
C GLU A 372 16.46 -14.36 10.83
N GLY A 373 16.89 -14.79 9.64
CA GLY A 373 16.26 -15.88 8.89
C GLY A 373 15.04 -15.45 8.07
N LEU A 374 14.93 -14.15 7.74
CA LEU A 374 13.88 -13.67 6.85
C LEU A 374 14.12 -14.14 5.41
N GLU A 375 13.04 -14.28 4.66
CA GLU A 375 13.07 -14.81 3.29
C GLU A 375 13.32 -13.73 2.24
N LEU A 376 12.77 -12.53 2.46
CA LEU A 376 12.76 -11.46 1.46
C LEU A 376 12.87 -10.06 2.06
N LEU A 377 13.39 -9.14 1.25
CA LEU A 377 13.19 -7.70 1.43
C LEU A 377 12.56 -7.11 0.17
N SER A 378 11.43 -6.42 0.32
CA SER A 378 10.91 -5.57 -0.74
C SER A 378 11.54 -4.18 -0.64
N LEU A 379 12.03 -3.65 -1.76
CA LEU A 379 12.40 -2.25 -1.89
C LEU A 379 11.20 -1.39 -2.30
N SER A 380 9.98 -1.91 -2.21
CA SER A 380 8.70 -1.30 -2.62
C SER A 380 8.62 -0.99 -4.12
N GLY A 381 7.42 -0.60 -4.56
CA GLY A 381 7.10 -0.26 -5.93
C GLY A 381 7.98 0.85 -6.50
N ALA A 382 8.41 0.68 -7.75
CA ALA A 382 8.72 1.79 -8.63
C ALA A 382 7.55 1.95 -9.61
N PRO A 383 6.81 3.07 -9.56
CA PRO A 383 5.80 3.37 -10.56
C PRO A 383 6.42 3.23 -11.96
N LEU A 384 5.75 2.44 -12.81
CA LEU A 384 5.98 2.40 -14.26
C LEU A 384 7.27 1.74 -14.77
N ALA A 385 7.99 0.97 -13.96
CA ALA A 385 8.87 -0.06 -14.50
C ALA A 385 7.99 -1.17 -15.11
N ARG A 386 8.19 -1.45 -16.40
CA ARG A 386 7.48 -2.50 -17.14
C ARG A 386 8.52 -3.40 -17.78
N SER A 387 8.53 -4.67 -17.39
CA SER A 387 9.15 -5.74 -18.15
C SER A 387 8.43 -5.83 -19.50
N ALA A 388 9.18 -5.78 -20.61
CA ALA A 388 8.64 -5.93 -21.96
C ALA A 388 7.91 -7.28 -22.18
N ASP A 389 8.10 -8.24 -21.26
CA ASP A 389 7.60 -9.61 -21.32
C ASP A 389 6.32 -9.87 -20.49
N ALA A 390 5.68 -8.85 -19.92
CA ALA A 390 4.45 -9.04 -19.16
C ALA A 390 3.33 -9.57 -20.07
N ALA A 391 3.05 -10.87 -19.93
CA ALA A 391 2.13 -11.70 -20.71
C ALA A 391 0.63 -11.35 -20.56
N CYS A 392 0.27 -10.07 -20.73
CA CYS A 392 -1.11 -9.63 -20.85
C CYS A 392 -1.31 -8.79 -22.12
N PRO A 393 -1.24 -9.40 -23.33
CA PRO A 393 -1.65 -8.75 -24.57
C PRO A 393 -3.19 -8.61 -24.58
N GLY A 394 -3.69 -7.55 -23.94
CA GLY A 394 -5.08 -7.09 -24.06
C GLY A 394 -5.14 -5.82 -24.90
N VAL A 395 -6.07 -5.74 -25.84
CA VAL A 395 -6.33 -4.56 -26.71
C VAL A 395 -6.56 -3.26 -25.90
N THR A 396 -6.89 -3.37 -24.61
CA THR A 396 -7.07 -2.26 -23.67
C THR A 396 -5.77 -1.71 -23.10
N ALA A 397 -4.74 -2.53 -22.88
CA ALA A 397 -3.44 -2.08 -22.32
C ALA A 397 -2.77 -1.08 -23.27
N ALA A 398 -2.69 -1.41 -24.56
CA ALA A 398 -2.12 -0.56 -25.60
C ALA A 398 -2.80 0.81 -25.78
N ARG A 399 -4.08 0.95 -25.37
CA ARG A 399 -4.84 2.21 -25.48
C ARG A 399 -4.64 3.15 -24.28
N LEU A 400 -4.11 2.64 -23.17
CA LEU A 400 -3.96 3.38 -21.92
C LEU A 400 -2.50 3.68 -21.58
N ASP A 401 -1.57 2.99 -22.23
CA ASP A 401 -0.13 3.29 -22.19
C ASP A 401 0.17 4.79 -22.30
N PRO A 402 -0.45 5.57 -23.23
CA PRO A 402 -0.16 7.00 -23.32
C PRO A 402 -0.58 7.82 -22.09
N VAL A 403 -1.62 7.39 -21.37
CA VAL A 403 -2.13 8.06 -20.17
C VAL A 403 -1.27 7.73 -18.95
N LEU A 404 -0.89 6.46 -18.79
CA LEU A 404 0.01 6.01 -17.74
C LEU A 404 1.42 6.59 -17.92
N ASP A 405 1.93 6.60 -19.15
CA ASP A 405 3.21 7.24 -19.48
C ASP A 405 3.16 8.76 -19.26
N ARG A 406 1.99 9.38 -19.46
CA ARG A 406 1.81 10.80 -19.11
C ARG A 406 1.83 10.99 -17.61
N LEU A 407 1.14 10.17 -16.81
CA LEU A 407 1.22 10.21 -15.35
C LEU A 407 2.65 9.96 -14.84
N ALA A 408 3.40 9.05 -15.46
CA ALA A 408 4.81 8.81 -15.20
C ALA A 408 5.64 10.09 -15.34
N ARG A 409 5.56 10.72 -16.51
CA ARG A 409 6.26 11.96 -16.82
C ARG A 409 5.80 13.12 -15.94
N LEU A 410 4.54 13.15 -15.55
CA LEU A 410 3.99 14.17 -14.65
C LEU A 410 4.56 14.06 -13.24
N LEU A 411 4.77 12.85 -12.73
CA LEU A 411 5.23 12.64 -11.37
C LEU A 411 6.78 12.53 -11.27
N GLU A 412 7.49 12.29 -12.38
CA GLU A 412 8.97 12.21 -12.44
C GLU A 412 9.68 13.46 -11.88
N PRO A 413 9.31 14.72 -12.19
CA PRO A 413 10.00 15.89 -11.65
C PRO A 413 9.84 16.06 -10.14
N ALA A 414 8.76 15.54 -9.56
CA ALA A 414 8.50 15.64 -8.13
C ALA A 414 9.16 14.50 -7.34
N TYR A 415 9.19 13.29 -7.90
CA TYR A 415 9.56 12.08 -7.16
C TYR A 415 10.75 11.29 -7.74
N GLY A 416 11.14 11.54 -8.99
CA GLY A 416 12.34 10.96 -9.62
C GLY A 416 12.30 9.44 -9.71
N PHE A 417 11.20 8.85 -10.17
CA PHE A 417 10.98 7.41 -10.14
C PHE A 417 11.98 6.64 -10.99
N ALA A 418 12.42 7.18 -12.14
CA ALA A 418 13.44 6.52 -12.95
C ALA A 418 14.78 6.47 -12.21
N SER A 419 15.15 7.55 -11.52
CA SER A 419 16.37 7.60 -10.70
C SER A 419 16.29 6.66 -9.50
N LEU A 420 15.11 6.55 -8.88
CA LEU A 420 14.84 5.63 -7.77
C LEU A 420 14.85 4.16 -8.22
N HIS A 421 14.27 3.87 -9.39
CA HIS A 421 14.30 2.53 -9.98
C HIS A 421 15.75 2.12 -10.29
N ALA A 422 16.50 2.97 -10.99
CA ALA A 422 17.91 2.72 -11.29
C ALA A 422 18.75 2.53 -10.02
N PHE A 423 18.44 3.28 -8.96
CA PHE A 423 19.05 3.09 -7.65
C PHE A 423 18.77 1.70 -7.06
N LYS A 424 17.51 1.25 -7.07
CA LYS A 424 17.12 -0.08 -6.56
C LYS A 424 17.80 -1.22 -7.34
N GLN A 425 18.07 -1.04 -8.64
CA GLN A 425 18.77 -2.03 -9.46
C GLN A 425 20.20 -2.34 -9.01
N LYS A 426 20.84 -1.46 -8.20
CA LYS A 426 22.15 -1.74 -7.59
C LYS A 426 22.16 -2.98 -6.69
N PHE A 427 20.98 -3.41 -6.23
CA PHE A 427 20.79 -4.57 -5.36
C PHE A 427 20.37 -5.83 -6.11
N GLN A 428 20.27 -5.77 -7.44
CA GLN A 428 19.87 -6.89 -8.30
C GLN A 428 18.52 -7.53 -7.89
N PRO A 429 17.46 -6.73 -7.71
CA PRO A 429 16.16 -7.26 -7.31
C PRO A 429 15.49 -8.05 -8.44
N ARG A 430 14.67 -9.02 -8.05
CA ARG A 430 13.66 -9.61 -8.91
C ARG A 430 12.49 -8.63 -9.06
N ALA A 431 12.07 -8.38 -10.29
CA ALA A 431 10.89 -7.56 -10.57
C ALA A 431 9.61 -8.37 -10.35
N VAL A 432 8.70 -7.84 -9.53
CA VAL A 432 7.38 -8.43 -9.28
C VAL A 432 6.31 -7.46 -9.81
N PRO A 433 5.50 -7.86 -10.79
CA PRO A 433 4.52 -6.96 -11.39
C PRO A 433 3.34 -6.70 -10.45
N MET A 434 2.90 -5.43 -10.44
CA MET A 434 1.73 -4.97 -9.69
C MET A 434 0.68 -4.41 -10.64
N TYR A 435 -0.59 -4.68 -10.32
CA TYR A 435 -1.70 -4.48 -11.24
C TYR A 435 -2.77 -3.55 -10.69
N LEU A 436 -3.47 -2.89 -11.62
CA LEU A 436 -4.78 -2.29 -11.43
C LEU A 436 -5.82 -3.19 -12.10
N ALA A 437 -6.85 -3.58 -11.37
CA ALA A 437 -8.02 -4.24 -11.94
C ALA A 437 -9.30 -3.44 -11.67
N VAL A 438 -10.07 -3.20 -12.72
CA VAL A 438 -11.37 -2.53 -12.69
C VAL A 438 -12.42 -3.36 -13.43
N PRO A 439 -13.71 -3.30 -13.08
CA PRO A 439 -14.74 -4.11 -13.74
C PRO A 439 -14.76 -3.91 -15.26
N GLU A 440 -14.83 -2.66 -15.72
CA GLU A 440 -14.90 -2.32 -17.14
C GLU A 440 -13.93 -1.19 -17.50
N ALA A 441 -13.46 -1.15 -18.75
CA ALA A 441 -12.54 -0.10 -19.21
C ALA A 441 -13.13 1.32 -19.12
N ILE A 442 -14.46 1.46 -19.11
CA ILE A 442 -15.14 2.76 -18.95
C ILE A 442 -14.97 3.34 -17.53
N ASP A 443 -14.60 2.51 -16.55
CA ASP A 443 -14.40 2.93 -15.16
C ASP A 443 -13.05 3.63 -14.94
N LEU A 444 -12.10 3.43 -15.86
CA LEU A 444 -10.71 3.88 -15.72
C LEU A 444 -10.54 5.39 -15.51
N PRO A 445 -11.30 6.30 -16.16
CA PRO A 445 -11.18 7.73 -15.89
C PRO A 445 -11.55 8.10 -14.45
N ALA A 446 -12.61 7.51 -13.91
CA ALA A 446 -13.04 7.75 -12.52
C ALA A 446 -12.01 7.18 -11.53
N VAL A 447 -11.50 5.98 -11.81
CA VAL A 447 -10.45 5.33 -10.99
C VAL A 447 -9.13 6.10 -11.05
N GLY A 448 -8.73 6.60 -12.22
CA GLY A 448 -7.54 7.44 -12.36
C GLY A 448 -7.61 8.72 -11.53
N LEU A 449 -8.79 9.37 -11.51
CA LEU A 449 -9.01 10.54 -10.64
C LEU A 449 -8.99 10.16 -9.15
N ALA A 450 -9.54 9.00 -8.79
CA ALA A 450 -9.51 8.49 -7.42
C ALA A 450 -8.08 8.19 -6.94
N ILE A 451 -7.23 7.60 -7.80
CA ILE A 451 -5.81 7.37 -7.53
C ILE A 451 -5.09 8.71 -7.32
N ALA A 452 -5.27 9.67 -8.24
CA ALA A 452 -4.64 10.99 -8.11
C ALA A 452 -5.05 11.70 -6.80
N HIS A 453 -6.34 11.64 -6.45
CA HIS A 453 -6.84 12.19 -5.19
C HIS A 453 -6.31 11.44 -3.97
N ALA A 454 -6.12 10.12 -4.05
CA ALA A 454 -5.58 9.32 -2.95
C ALA A 454 -4.13 9.70 -2.65
N TYR A 455 -3.29 9.90 -3.67
CA TYR A 455 -1.90 10.34 -3.51
C TYR A 455 -1.80 11.80 -3.02
N VAL A 456 -2.69 12.68 -3.48
CA VAL A 456 -2.62 14.11 -3.15
C VAL A 456 -3.99 14.65 -2.70
N PRO A 457 -4.46 14.27 -1.50
CA PRO A 457 -5.82 14.60 -1.04
C PRO A 457 -6.05 16.12 -0.85
N GLY A 458 -4.97 16.90 -0.70
CA GLY A 458 -4.99 18.34 -0.43
C GLY A 458 -4.65 19.24 -1.60
N LEU A 459 -4.58 18.74 -2.85
CA LEU A 459 -4.24 19.57 -4.02
C LEU A 459 -5.26 20.70 -4.21
N THR A 460 -4.90 21.91 -3.79
CA THR A 460 -5.72 23.09 -4.06
C THR A 460 -5.71 23.41 -5.56
N PRO A 461 -6.75 24.04 -6.14
CA PRO A 461 -6.75 24.46 -7.54
C PRO A 461 -5.55 25.35 -7.91
N ALA A 462 -5.05 26.16 -6.96
CA ALA A 462 -3.86 26.98 -7.15
C ALA A 462 -2.56 26.15 -7.21
N GLN A 463 -2.43 25.11 -6.39
CA GLN A 463 -1.30 24.17 -6.46
C GLN A 463 -1.37 23.30 -7.71
N ALA A 464 -2.56 22.89 -8.15
CA ALA A 464 -2.77 22.19 -9.42
C ALA A 464 -2.37 23.08 -10.61
N ALA A 465 -2.71 24.37 -10.59
CA ALA A 465 -2.30 25.33 -11.60
C ALA A 465 -0.79 25.63 -11.56
N ARG A 466 -0.17 25.68 -10.37
CA ARG A 466 1.29 25.83 -10.22
C ARG A 466 2.03 24.61 -10.75
N PHE A 467 1.52 23.41 -10.47
CA PHE A 467 2.00 22.16 -11.06
C PHE A 467 1.87 22.20 -12.58
N ALA A 468 0.70 22.58 -13.12
CA ALA A 468 0.49 22.77 -14.55
C ALA A 468 1.47 23.79 -15.18
N ARG A 469 1.88 24.84 -14.47
CA ARG A 469 2.88 25.81 -14.96
C ARG A 469 4.30 25.25 -14.96
N VAL A 470 4.71 24.54 -13.91
CA VAL A 470 6.01 23.84 -13.88
C VAL A 470 6.12 22.83 -15.02
N LEU A 471 4.99 22.20 -15.38
CA LEU A 471 4.88 21.28 -16.51
C LEU A 471 5.00 21.94 -17.89
N VAL A 472 4.58 23.20 -18.03
CA VAL A 472 4.65 23.96 -19.29
C VAL A 472 6.04 24.60 -19.50
N HIS A 473 6.88 24.66 -18.47
CA HIS A 473 8.21 25.29 -18.53
C HIS A 473 9.37 24.27 -18.59
N HIS A 474 9.06 22.98 -18.75
CA HIS A 474 10.06 21.90 -18.83
C HIS A 474 10.21 21.28 -20.24
N ASP A 475 9.72 21.96 -21.28
CA ASP A 475 10.08 21.66 -22.68
C ASP A 475 11.35 22.40 -23.09
#